data_AF-A0A952L9P5-F1
#
_entry.id   AF-A0A952L9P5-F1
#
_cell.length_a   1.000
_cell.length_b   1.000
_cell.length_c   1.000
_cell.angle_alpha   90.00
_cell.angle_beta   90.00
_cell.angle_gamma   90.00
#
_symmetry.space_group_name_H-M   'P 1'
#
loop_
_entity.id
_entity.type
_entity.pdbx_description
1 polymer ?
#
loop_
_entity_poly.entity_id
_entity_poly.type
_entity_poly.pdbx_seq_one_letter_code
_entity_poly.pdbx_strand_id
1 'polypeptide(L)'
;AAIGSVKLGQSQGEVFLGRDMGHQRDYSEEIAEKVDLEVRQLIEQAHDEAWQVLNENRDILDNLAKELIEKETLDHVQLAEIFADVKRLPERPQWLSSESRPISTRPPIDIAAKAPVDEGIVDGGVDSTPSRPKRTPRPRKSPGIATA
;
A
#
# COMPACT_ATOMS: atom_id res chain seq x y z
N ALA A 1 -7.53 1.22 17.95
CA ALA A 1 -6.70 0.05 17.57
C ALA A 1 -6.56 -0.88 18.77
N ALA A 2 -6.91 -2.16 18.64
CA ALA A 2 -6.98 -3.11 19.76
C ALA A 2 -5.60 -3.62 20.24
N ILE A 3 -4.63 -3.75 19.33
CA ILE A 3 -3.29 -4.32 19.61
C ILE A 3 -2.20 -3.24 19.63
N GLY A 4 -2.35 -2.18 18.82
CA GLY A 4 -1.39 -1.08 18.73
C GLY A 4 -0.12 -1.44 17.96
N SER A 5 0.87 -0.55 17.98
CA SER A 5 2.17 -0.75 17.31
C SER A 5 3.10 -1.60 18.17
N VAL A 6 2.89 -2.91 18.15
CA VAL A 6 3.72 -3.89 18.89
C VAL A 6 4.18 -4.98 17.95
N LYS A 7 5.46 -5.37 18.06
CA LYS A 7 5.99 -6.54 17.35
C LYS A 7 5.52 -7.80 18.07
N LEU A 8 4.66 -8.57 17.43
CA LEU A 8 4.22 -9.88 17.91
C LEU A 8 5.00 -10.96 17.16
N GLY A 9 5.71 -11.82 17.91
CA GLY A 9 6.56 -12.89 17.37
C GLY A 9 7.99 -12.45 17.03
N GLN A 10 8.88 -13.44 16.91
CA GLN A 10 10.26 -13.24 16.49
C GLN A 10 10.41 -13.51 14.99
N SER A 11 11.23 -12.71 14.30
CA SER A 11 11.58 -12.99 12.90
C SER A 11 12.42 -14.26 12.88
N GLN A 12 11.99 -15.28 12.15
CA GLN A 12 12.76 -16.51 11.97
C GLN A 12 14.07 -16.15 11.24
N GLY A 13 15.20 -16.12 11.96
CA GLY A 13 16.53 -15.88 11.42
C GLY A 13 17.37 -17.15 11.46
N GLU A 14 17.96 -17.51 10.31
CA GLU A 14 18.97 -18.56 10.06
C GLU A 14 18.69 -19.94 10.70
N VAL A 15 18.03 -20.81 9.91
CA VAL A 15 17.67 -22.22 10.20
C VAL A 15 18.86 -23.20 10.29
N PHE A 16 20.11 -22.73 10.36
CA PHE A 16 21.26 -23.57 10.01
C PHE A 16 21.96 -24.34 11.13
N LEU A 17 21.58 -24.23 12.40
CA LEU A 17 22.17 -25.07 13.48
C LEU A 17 21.12 -25.38 14.55
N GLY A 18 20.58 -26.61 14.55
CA GLY A 18 19.76 -27.11 15.67
C GLY A 18 18.27 -26.76 15.58
N ARG A 19 17.64 -27.28 14.53
CA ARG A 19 16.19 -27.45 14.40
C ARG A 19 15.62 -28.06 15.72
N ASP A 20 14.65 -27.37 16.33
CA ASP A 20 13.81 -27.82 17.47
C ASP A 20 14.13 -27.33 18.91
N MET A 21 14.80 -26.19 19.13
CA MET A 21 14.79 -25.54 20.47
C MET A 21 14.05 -24.20 20.48
N GLY A 22 12.72 -24.29 20.44
CA GLY A 22 11.83 -23.24 20.96
C GLY A 22 11.49 -22.10 20.01
N HIS A 23 10.59 -22.35 19.05
CA HIS A 23 9.70 -21.27 18.57
C HIS A 23 8.73 -20.90 19.70
N GLN A 24 9.22 -20.18 20.71
CA GLN A 24 8.40 -19.71 21.80
C GLN A 24 7.57 -18.53 21.30
N ARG A 25 6.25 -18.64 21.42
CA ARG A 25 5.36 -17.50 21.23
C ARG A 25 5.53 -16.59 22.44
N ASP A 26 6.08 -15.40 22.23
CA ASP A 26 6.33 -14.43 23.30
C ASP A 26 5.08 -13.59 23.67
N TYR A 27 3.87 -14.12 23.46
CA TYR A 27 2.60 -13.41 23.71
C TYR A 27 1.55 -14.34 24.31
N SER A 28 0.60 -13.77 25.07
CA SER A 28 -0.45 -14.52 25.75
C SER A 28 -1.51 -15.05 24.79
N GLU A 29 -2.23 -16.08 25.21
CA GLU A 29 -3.40 -16.62 24.48
C GLU A 29 -4.46 -15.54 24.22
N GLU A 30 -4.70 -14.67 25.20
CA GLU A 30 -5.64 -13.55 25.06
C GLU A 30 -5.21 -12.56 23.94
N ILE A 31 -3.90 -12.31 23.78
CA ILE A 31 -3.41 -11.47 22.69
C ILE A 31 -3.54 -12.21 21.36
N ALA A 32 -3.28 -13.52 21.32
CA ALA A 32 -3.44 -14.34 20.13
C ALA A 32 -4.90 -14.33 19.63
N GLU A 33 -5.87 -14.53 20.53
CA GLU A 33 -7.30 -14.47 20.22
C GLU A 33 -7.69 -13.11 19.62
N LYS A 34 -7.21 -12.01 20.21
CA LYS A 34 -7.45 -10.65 19.68
C LYS A 34 -6.87 -10.45 18.28
N VAL A 35 -5.68 -10.99 18.02
CA VAL A 35 -5.04 -10.93 16.69
C VAL A 35 -5.87 -11.69 15.66
N ASP A 36 -6.27 -12.92 15.97
CA ASP A 36 -7.04 -13.75 15.05
C ASP A 36 -8.40 -13.12 14.72
N LEU A 37 -9.05 -12.52 15.72
CA LEU A 37 -10.30 -11.79 15.55
C LEU A 37 -10.13 -10.57 14.62
N GLU A 38 -9.08 -9.76 14.83
CA GLU A 38 -8.80 -8.60 14.00
C GLU A 38 -8.45 -9.00 12.56
N VAL A 39 -7.66 -10.06 12.38
CA VAL A 39 -7.31 -10.61 11.04
C VAL A 39 -8.56 -11.08 10.33
N ARG A 40 -9.46 -11.80 11.03
CA ARG A 40 -10.73 -12.24 10.46
C ARG A 40 -11.57 -11.03 10.02
N GLN A 41 -11.72 -10.01 10.86
CA GLN A 41 -12.46 -8.81 10.51
C GLN A 41 -11.89 -8.09 9.30
N LEU A 42 -10.56 -7.99 9.20
CA LEU A 42 -9.88 -7.39 8.06
C LEU A 42 -10.18 -8.13 6.76
N ILE A 43 -10.15 -9.47 6.80
CA ILE A 43 -10.43 -10.31 5.63
C ILE A 43 -11.90 -10.20 5.23
N GLU A 44 -12.82 -10.26 6.19
CA GLU A 44 -14.26 -10.16 5.92
C GLU A 44 -14.60 -8.80 5.28
N GLN A 45 -14.08 -7.69 5.83
CA GLN A 45 -14.27 -6.36 5.26
C GLN A 45 -13.73 -6.26 3.82
N ALA A 46 -12.55 -6.83 3.56
CA ALA A 46 -11.98 -6.84 2.20
C ALA A 46 -12.82 -7.69 1.23
N HIS A 47 -13.38 -8.80 1.72
CA HIS A 47 -14.26 -9.65 0.93
C HIS A 47 -15.59 -8.95 0.60
N ASP A 48 -16.21 -8.30 1.59
CA ASP A 48 -17.43 -7.52 1.40
C ASP A 48 -17.20 -6.34 0.43
N GLU A 49 -16.06 -5.64 0.56
CA GLU A 49 -15.66 -4.58 -0.36
C GLU A 49 -15.52 -5.12 -1.79
N ALA A 50 -14.86 -6.27 -1.97
CA ALA A 50 -14.73 -6.91 -3.27
C ALA A 50 -16.09 -7.34 -3.84
N TRP A 51 -16.96 -7.94 -3.02
CA TRP A 51 -18.31 -8.32 -3.41
C TRP A 51 -19.14 -7.12 -3.86
N GLN A 52 -19.04 -5.99 -3.14
CA GLN A 52 -19.71 -4.75 -3.50
C GLN A 52 -19.21 -4.23 -4.85
N VAL A 53 -17.89 -4.14 -5.06
CA VAL A 53 -17.28 -3.68 -6.32
C VAL A 53 -17.76 -4.53 -7.51
N LEU A 54 -17.79 -5.85 -7.34
CA LEU A 54 -18.22 -6.77 -8.38
C LEU A 54 -19.71 -6.63 -8.70
N ASN A 55 -20.56 -6.44 -7.69
CA ASN A 55 -22.00 -6.26 -7.89
C ASN A 55 -22.36 -4.91 -8.52
N GLU A 56 -21.71 -3.83 -8.08
CA GLU A 56 -21.94 -2.50 -8.67
C GLU A 56 -21.52 -2.42 -10.14
N ASN A 57 -20.58 -3.28 -10.56
CA ASN A 57 -20.08 -3.39 -11.92
C ASN A 57 -20.52 -4.69 -12.62
N ARG A 58 -21.64 -5.30 -12.19
CA ARG A 58 -22.10 -6.60 -12.70
C ARG A 58 -22.29 -6.62 -14.21
N ASP A 59 -22.86 -5.56 -14.78
CA ASP A 59 -23.10 -5.45 -16.22
C ASP A 59 -21.80 -5.53 -17.04
N ILE A 60 -20.71 -4.96 -16.51
CA ILE A 60 -19.38 -4.98 -17.14
C ILE A 60 -18.79 -6.41 -17.07
N LEU A 61 -18.97 -7.10 -15.95
CA LEU A 61 -18.55 -8.50 -15.80
C LEU A 61 -19.32 -9.43 -16.74
N ASP A 62 -20.62 -9.19 -16.92
CA ASP A 62 -21.44 -9.96 -17.85
C ASP A 62 -21.01 -9.72 -19.31
N ASN A 63 -20.60 -8.49 -19.66
CA ASN A 63 -20.02 -8.21 -20.97
C ASN A 63 -18.67 -8.91 -21.17
N LEU A 64 -17.78 -8.81 -20.18
CA LEU A 64 -16.49 -9.51 -20.20
C LEU A 64 -16.66 -11.02 -20.35
N ALA A 65 -17.62 -11.61 -19.64
CA ALA A 65 -17.90 -13.04 -19.73
C ALA A 65 -18.41 -13.43 -21.12
N LYS A 66 -19.29 -12.65 -21.74
CA LYS A 66 -19.75 -12.88 -23.11
C LYS A 66 -18.60 -12.85 -24.11
N GLU A 67 -17.74 -11.84 -24.03
CA GLU A 67 -16.59 -11.73 -24.92
C GLU A 67 -15.59 -12.88 -24.75
N LEU A 68 -15.35 -13.34 -23.51
CA LEU A 68 -14.49 -14.50 -23.25
C LEU A 68 -15.09 -15.80 -23.80
N ILE A 69 -16.41 -15.95 -23.79
CA ILE A 69 -17.05 -17.14 -24.39
C ILE A 69 -16.89 -17.13 -25.91
N GLU A 70 -16.89 -15.95 -26.55
CA GLU A 70 -16.73 -15.85 -28.01
C GLU A 70 -15.28 -15.98 -28.48
N LYS A 71 -14.33 -15.36 -27.75
CA LYS A 71 -12.93 -15.23 -28.19
C LYS A 71 -11.95 -16.15 -27.45
N GLU A 72 -12.39 -16.78 -26.36
CA GLU A 72 -11.60 -17.61 -25.41
C GLU A 72 -10.49 -16.87 -24.65
N THR A 73 -9.88 -15.86 -25.27
CA THR A 73 -8.80 -15.04 -24.73
C THR A 73 -8.99 -13.58 -25.13
N LEU A 74 -8.68 -12.67 -24.21
CA LEU A 74 -8.74 -11.21 -24.43
C LEU A 74 -7.36 -10.61 -24.19
N ASP A 75 -6.97 -9.67 -25.05
CA ASP A 75 -5.74 -8.90 -24.86
C ASP A 75 -5.98 -7.66 -23.97
N HIS A 76 -4.91 -7.07 -23.45
CA HIS A 76 -4.94 -5.91 -22.55
C HIS A 76 -5.67 -4.70 -23.14
N VAL A 77 -5.61 -4.48 -24.47
CA VAL A 77 -6.32 -3.37 -25.14
C VAL A 77 -7.83 -3.60 -25.09
N GLN A 78 -8.28 -4.82 -25.41
CA GLN A 78 -9.70 -5.19 -25.37
C GLN A 78 -10.25 -5.11 -23.95
N LEU A 79 -9.47 -5.55 -22.97
CA LEU A 79 -9.86 -5.46 -21.57
C LEU A 79 -10.00 -4.00 -21.11
N ALA A 80 -9.12 -3.10 -21.57
CA ALA A 80 -9.21 -1.67 -21.27
C ALA A 80 -10.46 -1.03 -21.89
N GLU A 81 -10.90 -1.48 -23.06
CA GLU A 81 -12.16 -1.05 -23.68
C GLU A 81 -13.37 -1.50 -22.85
N ILE A 82 -13.42 -2.77 -22.43
CA ILE A 82 -14.51 -3.30 -21.59
C ILE A 82 -14.56 -2.60 -20.23
N PHE A 83 -13.40 -2.29 -19.65
CA PHE A 83 -13.30 -1.65 -18.33
C PHE A 83 -13.39 -0.11 -18.36
N ALA A 84 -13.67 0.51 -19.52
CA ALA A 84 -13.74 1.97 -19.64
C ALA A 84 -14.76 2.60 -18.68
N ASP A 85 -15.90 1.93 -18.48
CA ASP A 85 -17.03 2.43 -17.67
C ASP A 85 -17.03 1.92 -16.22
N VAL A 86 -15.92 1.32 -15.75
CA VAL A 86 -15.84 0.80 -14.38
C VAL A 86 -16.00 1.91 -13.35
N LYS A 87 -17.01 1.75 -12.49
CA LYS A 87 -17.25 2.62 -11.35
C LYS A 87 -16.29 2.23 -10.22
N ARG A 88 -15.42 3.17 -9.87
CA ARG A 88 -14.48 3.00 -8.75
C ARG A 88 -15.19 3.36 -7.46
N LEU A 89 -15.04 2.49 -6.45
CA LEU A 89 -15.41 2.81 -5.07
C LEU A 89 -14.62 4.05 -4.60
N PRO A 90 -15.16 4.80 -3.63
CA PRO A 90 -14.45 5.93 -3.05
C PRO A 90 -13.13 5.49 -2.42
N GLU A 91 -12.16 6.40 -2.39
CA GLU A 91 -10.87 6.10 -1.74
C GLU A 91 -11.10 5.76 -0.27
N ARG A 92 -10.49 4.66 0.18
CA ARG A 92 -10.56 4.25 1.58
C ARG A 92 -10.05 5.38 2.47
N PRO A 93 -10.72 5.65 3.61
CA PRO A 93 -10.23 6.64 4.56
C PRO A 93 -8.84 6.22 5.04
N GLN A 94 -7.97 7.19 5.27
CA GLN A 94 -6.63 6.91 5.75
C GLN A 94 -6.70 6.24 7.13
N TRP A 95 -6.10 5.06 7.24
CA TRP A 95 -6.04 4.34 8.50
C TRP A 95 -5.08 5.04 9.47
N LEU A 96 -5.58 5.41 10.64
CA LEU A 96 -4.80 5.97 11.75
C LEU A 96 -4.61 4.89 12.82
N SER A 97 -3.37 4.75 13.31
CA SER A 97 -3.06 3.79 14.38
C SER A 97 -3.67 4.20 15.73
N SER A 98 -3.99 5.49 15.91
CA SER A 98 -4.68 6.03 17.08
C SER A 98 -5.47 7.29 16.71
N GLU A 99 -6.68 7.43 17.24
CA GLU A 99 -7.50 8.64 17.11
C GLU A 99 -6.86 9.85 17.80
N SER A 100 -6.11 9.61 18.88
CA SER A 100 -5.42 10.67 19.63
C SER A 100 -4.17 11.23 18.95
N ARG A 101 -3.75 10.65 17.81
CA ARG A 101 -2.57 11.10 17.05
C ARG A 101 -2.96 11.47 15.62
N PRO A 102 -3.53 12.67 15.41
CA PRO A 102 -3.90 13.13 14.07
C PRO A 102 -2.67 13.43 13.21
N ILE A 103 -2.89 13.46 11.89
CA ILE A 103 -1.87 13.85 10.93
C ILE A 103 -1.54 15.33 11.12
N SER A 104 -0.24 15.64 11.18
CA SER A 104 0.22 17.03 11.23
C SER A 104 -0.15 17.75 9.94
N THR A 105 -0.80 18.91 10.05
CA THR A 105 -1.10 19.82 8.93
C THR A 105 0.09 20.70 8.54
N ARG A 106 1.21 20.61 9.27
CA ARG A 106 2.41 21.41 9.00
C ARG A 106 3.09 20.91 7.72
N PRO A 107 3.46 21.81 6.79
CA PRO A 107 4.18 21.43 5.58
C PRO A 107 5.59 20.90 5.92
N PRO A 108 6.23 20.17 4.99
CA PRO A 108 7.65 19.83 5.09
C PRO A 108 8.49 21.07 5.31
N ILE A 109 9.61 20.92 6.03
CA ILE A 109 10.56 22.00 6.25
C ILE A 109 11.16 22.39 4.89
N ASP A 110 11.18 23.70 4.59
CA ASP A 110 11.85 24.22 3.40
C ASP A 110 13.36 24.00 3.54
N ILE A 111 13.85 22.95 2.89
CA ILE A 111 15.30 22.72 2.78
C ILE A 111 15.78 23.66 1.68
N ALA A 112 16.72 24.55 2.02
CA ALA A 112 17.44 25.33 1.01
C ALA A 112 17.93 24.36 -0.08
N ALA A 113 17.62 24.67 -1.34
CA ALA A 113 18.06 23.86 -2.48
C ALA A 113 19.55 23.54 -2.30
N LYS A 114 19.90 22.25 -2.44
CA LYS A 114 21.25 21.69 -2.27
C LYS A 114 22.29 22.77 -2.61
N ALA A 115 23.06 23.20 -1.61
CA ALA A 115 24.10 24.19 -1.82
C ALA A 115 24.91 23.77 -3.06
N PRO A 116 25.21 24.70 -3.99
CA PRO A 116 26.03 24.37 -5.14
C PRO A 116 27.28 23.68 -4.60
N VAL A 117 27.50 22.45 -5.08
CA VAL A 117 28.76 21.76 -4.79
C VAL A 117 29.82 22.65 -5.41
N ASP A 118 30.70 23.20 -4.59
CA ASP A 118 31.84 23.96 -5.09
C ASP A 118 32.72 23.01 -5.91
N GLU A 119 32.74 23.21 -7.22
CA GLU A 119 33.54 22.42 -8.16
C GLU A 119 35.04 22.52 -7.84
N GLY A 120 35.47 23.51 -7.04
CA GLY A 120 36.85 23.64 -6.56
C GLY A 120 37.26 22.71 -5.42
N ILE A 121 36.33 21.95 -4.80
CA ILE A 121 36.61 21.06 -3.66
C ILE A 121 36.65 19.57 -4.07
N VAL A 122 36.28 19.24 -5.32
CA VAL A 122 36.32 17.87 -5.82
C VAL A 122 37.70 17.54 -6.42
N ASP A 123 38.64 17.11 -5.57
CA ASP A 123 39.95 16.60 -6.01
C ASP A 123 39.85 15.17 -6.57
N GLY A 124 39.12 15.02 -7.68
CA GLY A 124 38.89 13.73 -8.31
C GLY A 124 38.30 13.92 -9.69
N GLY A 125 39.17 14.12 -10.68
CA GLY A 125 38.84 14.26 -12.10
C GLY A 125 38.13 13.03 -12.69
N VAL A 126 36.86 12.90 -12.38
CA VAL A 126 35.92 12.04 -13.11
C VAL A 126 34.75 12.91 -13.54
N ASP A 127 34.75 13.28 -14.83
CA ASP A 127 33.61 13.92 -15.49
C ASP A 127 32.46 12.91 -15.59
N SER A 128 31.75 12.72 -14.48
CA SER A 128 30.47 12.03 -14.46
C SER A 128 29.39 13.10 -14.44
N THR A 129 29.03 13.64 -15.61
CA THR A 129 27.79 14.41 -15.74
C THR A 129 26.62 13.50 -15.33
N PRO A 130 25.97 13.71 -14.18
CA PRO A 130 24.78 12.95 -13.85
C PRO A 130 23.64 13.64 -14.59
N SER A 131 23.35 13.20 -15.82
CA SER A 131 22.06 13.47 -16.46
C SER A 131 21.00 12.67 -15.69
N ARG A 132 20.66 13.14 -14.50
CA ARG A 132 19.56 12.60 -13.72
C ARG A 132 18.30 13.15 -14.38
N PRO A 133 17.42 12.32 -14.95
CA PRO A 133 16.17 12.82 -15.49
C PRO A 133 15.45 13.58 -14.37
N LYS A 134 15.03 14.82 -14.64
CA LYS A 134 14.17 15.61 -13.75
C LYS A 134 12.87 14.83 -13.57
N ARG A 135 12.82 13.94 -12.57
CA ARG A 135 11.57 13.36 -12.09
C ARG A 135 10.83 14.53 -11.44
N THR A 136 9.82 15.05 -12.12
CA THR A 136 8.86 15.95 -11.50
C THR A 136 8.37 15.26 -10.22
N PRO A 137 8.46 15.90 -9.04
CA PRO A 137 7.87 15.35 -7.84
C PRO A 137 6.40 15.07 -8.15
N ARG A 138 5.97 13.81 -8.04
CA ARG A 138 4.53 13.53 -8.09
C ARG A 138 3.90 14.36 -6.98
N PRO A 139 2.85 15.17 -7.26
CA PRO A 139 2.12 15.82 -6.18
C PRO A 139 1.62 14.70 -5.28
N ARG A 140 2.16 14.63 -4.06
CA ARG A 140 1.54 13.82 -3.02
C ARG A 140 0.25 14.56 -2.72
N LYS A 141 -0.87 14.07 -3.25
CA LYS A 141 -2.19 14.47 -2.73
C LYS A 141 -2.15 14.08 -1.26
N SER A 142 -1.96 15.06 -0.38
CA SER A 142 -2.38 14.91 1.01
C SER A 142 -3.84 14.48 0.92
N PRO A 143 -4.23 13.31 1.46
CA PRO A 143 -5.62 12.87 1.39
C PRO A 143 -6.49 14.00 1.92
N GLY A 144 -7.46 14.39 1.09
CA GLY A 144 -8.25 15.59 1.27
C GLY A 144 -8.91 15.60 2.64
N ILE A 145 -8.86 16.77 3.27
CA ILE A 145 -9.67 17.11 4.44
C ILE A 145 -11.13 16.95 4.02
N ALA A 146 -11.79 15.88 4.46
CA ALA A 146 -13.25 15.82 4.46
C ALA A 146 -13.72 16.79 5.55
N THR A 147 -14.42 17.84 5.12
CA THR A 147 -15.01 18.83 6.02
C THR A 147 -16.28 18.25 6.63
N ALA A 148 -16.42 18.46 7.94
CA ALA A 148 -17.48 18.14 8.91
C ALA A 148 -18.80 17.51 8.43
#